data_AF-A0AAU8XSQ2-F1
#
_entry.id   AF-A0AAU8XSQ2-F1
#
_cell.length_a   1.000
_cell.length_b   1.000
_cell.length_c   1.000
_cell.angle_alpha   90.00
_cell.angle_beta   90.00
_cell.angle_gamma   90.00
#
_symmetry.space_group_name_H-M   'P 1'
#
loop_
_entity.id
_entity.type
_entity.pdbx_description
1 polymer ?
#
loop_
_entity_poly.entity_id
_entity_poly.type
_entity_poly.pdbx_seq_one_letter_code
_entity_poly.pdbx_strand_id
1 'polypeptide(L)'
;MPDGEYTTKWQLVGNDDRYNNFNVPVEIGYVAEKTTKDGAPVTNIVPGQIKVQRNLEDTVIYDKLAGIIPVDPEGTPIPGVPKTPYKNDPDNQTKVELNQDSPQVPTGWTIEPKDKQPEGVTPDPETNTVKVTPQNSTEPTKTVYKKNTPPIESEVKTSQTVNFVDEEGKKARSFNHQMYKTALSSI
;
A
#
# COMPACT_ATOMS: atom_id res chain seq x y z
N MET A 1 33.64 -67.61 -22.82
CA MET A 1 32.59 -67.41 -21.79
C MET A 1 31.88 -66.13 -22.15
N PRO A 2 30.54 -66.12 -22.23
CA PRO A 2 29.79 -64.97 -22.71
C PRO A 2 29.89 -63.82 -21.71
N ASP A 3 30.15 -62.65 -22.27
CA ASP A 3 29.96 -61.30 -21.77
C ASP A 3 28.63 -61.16 -21.01
N GLY A 4 28.73 -61.14 -19.69
CA GLY A 4 27.59 -60.96 -18.78
C GLY A 4 27.02 -59.55 -18.87
N GLU A 5 26.19 -59.30 -19.87
CA GLU A 5 25.28 -58.14 -19.88
C GLU A 5 24.06 -58.46 -19.00
N TYR A 6 24.14 -58.11 -17.72
CA TYR A 6 22.96 -58.02 -16.88
C TYR A 6 22.21 -56.72 -17.21
N THR A 7 21.39 -56.72 -18.26
CA THR A 7 20.44 -55.61 -18.51
C THR A 7 19.15 -55.87 -17.72
N THR A 8 19.22 -55.72 -16.39
CA THR A 8 18.01 -55.77 -15.56
C THR A 8 17.11 -54.58 -15.92
N LYS A 9 16.02 -54.85 -16.63
CA LYS A 9 14.93 -53.88 -16.83
C LYS A 9 14.26 -53.65 -15.49
N TRP A 10 14.55 -52.50 -14.88
CA TRP A 10 13.89 -52.09 -13.64
C TRP A 10 12.40 -51.91 -13.88
N GLN A 11 11.58 -52.56 -13.05
CA GLN A 11 10.14 -52.38 -13.02
C GLN A 11 9.77 -51.59 -11.77
N LEU A 12 8.87 -50.63 -11.94
CA LEU A 12 8.33 -49.87 -10.82
C LEU A 12 7.55 -50.83 -9.90
N VAL A 13 7.80 -50.77 -8.60
CA VAL A 13 7.04 -51.58 -7.63
C VAL A 13 5.73 -50.84 -7.33
N GLY A 14 4.61 -51.41 -7.77
CA GLY A 14 3.27 -50.84 -7.63
C GLY A 14 2.69 -50.31 -8.95
N ASN A 15 1.40 -49.97 -8.93
CA ASN A 15 0.67 -49.50 -10.12
C ASN A 15 0.65 -47.97 -10.26
N ASP A 16 1.23 -47.24 -9.31
CA ASP A 16 1.26 -45.78 -9.28
C ASP A 16 2.64 -45.27 -9.72
N ASP A 17 2.68 -44.62 -10.87
CA ASP A 17 3.88 -44.09 -11.50
C ASP A 17 4.27 -42.70 -11.00
N ARG A 18 3.54 -42.12 -10.04
CA ARG A 18 3.75 -40.75 -9.55
C ARG A 18 3.93 -40.65 -8.04
N TYR A 19 4.63 -39.62 -7.59
CA TYR A 19 4.61 -39.24 -6.18
C TYR A 19 3.26 -38.60 -5.81
N ASN A 20 2.96 -38.55 -4.52
CA ASN A 20 1.80 -37.81 -4.03
C ASN A 20 1.98 -36.30 -4.22
N ASN A 21 0.86 -35.58 -4.26
CA ASN A 21 0.88 -34.12 -4.21
C ASN A 21 1.40 -33.64 -2.85
N PHE A 22 2.09 -32.50 -2.85
CA PHE A 22 2.61 -31.88 -1.64
C PHE A 22 1.84 -30.60 -1.34
N ASN A 23 1.37 -30.41 -0.10
CA ASN A 23 0.69 -29.18 0.30
C ASN A 23 1.67 -28.03 0.45
N VAL A 24 1.34 -26.90 -0.16
CA VAL A 24 2.13 -25.68 -0.05
C VAL A 24 1.63 -24.91 1.18
N PRO A 25 2.48 -24.63 2.19
CA PRO A 25 2.06 -23.87 3.35
C PRO A 25 1.85 -22.38 3.01
N VAL A 26 0.99 -21.70 3.77
CA VAL A 26 0.96 -20.23 3.76
C VAL A 26 2.07 -19.73 4.67
N GLU A 27 3.02 -18.98 4.11
CA GLU A 27 4.11 -18.35 4.85
C GLU A 27 3.78 -16.88 5.10
N ILE A 28 3.59 -16.50 6.37
CA ILE A 28 3.15 -15.14 6.72
C ILE A 28 4.19 -14.10 6.28
N GLY A 29 3.74 -13.11 5.50
CA GLY A 29 4.60 -12.06 4.95
C GLY A 29 5.27 -12.43 3.63
N TYR A 30 4.94 -13.59 3.05
CA TYR A 30 5.47 -14.07 1.77
C TYR A 30 4.38 -14.65 0.88
N VAL A 31 4.54 -14.59 -0.44
CA VAL A 31 3.64 -15.22 -1.41
C VAL A 31 4.42 -16.23 -2.25
N ALA A 32 3.88 -17.43 -2.44
CA ALA A 32 4.50 -18.43 -3.29
C ALA A 32 4.41 -18.00 -4.76
N GLU A 33 5.49 -18.20 -5.51
CA GLU A 33 5.44 -18.12 -6.97
C GLU A 33 4.44 -19.15 -7.52
N LYS A 34 3.82 -18.83 -8.67
CA LYS A 34 2.83 -19.72 -9.30
C LYS A 34 3.45 -20.94 -9.98
N THR A 35 4.76 -21.02 -10.00
CA THR A 35 5.54 -22.14 -10.53
C THR A 35 6.70 -22.45 -9.62
N THR A 36 7.05 -23.72 -9.53
CA THR A 36 8.30 -24.15 -8.88
C THR A 36 9.49 -23.80 -9.76
N LYS A 37 10.70 -23.95 -9.21
CA LYS A 37 11.96 -23.76 -9.95
C LYS A 37 12.04 -24.62 -11.21
N ASP A 38 11.51 -25.83 -11.17
CA ASP A 38 11.49 -26.75 -12.31
C ASP A 38 10.24 -26.60 -13.19
N GLY A 39 9.38 -25.61 -12.92
CA GLY A 39 8.25 -25.22 -13.76
C GLY A 39 6.94 -25.96 -13.48
N ALA A 40 6.84 -26.72 -12.39
CA ALA A 40 5.57 -27.31 -11.97
C ALA A 40 4.62 -26.21 -11.47
N PRO A 41 3.30 -26.28 -11.75
CA PRO A 41 2.37 -25.27 -11.26
C PRO A 41 2.23 -25.36 -9.74
N VAL A 42 2.22 -24.19 -9.09
CA VAL A 42 2.01 -24.03 -7.65
C VAL A 42 0.64 -23.42 -7.43
N THR A 43 -0.17 -24.13 -6.66
CA THR A 43 -1.42 -23.63 -6.08
C THR A 43 -1.37 -23.98 -4.59
N ASN A 44 -2.45 -24.50 -4.02
CA ASN A 44 -2.43 -25.10 -2.69
C ASN A 44 -1.58 -26.36 -2.59
N ILE A 45 -1.19 -26.90 -3.75
CA ILE A 45 -0.31 -28.05 -3.87
C ILE A 45 0.77 -27.85 -4.94
N VAL A 46 1.83 -28.64 -4.83
CA VAL A 46 2.71 -29.01 -5.95
C VAL A 46 2.32 -30.43 -6.40
N PRO A 47 2.03 -30.66 -7.69
CA PRO A 47 1.75 -31.99 -8.21
C PRO A 47 2.95 -32.93 -8.02
N GLY A 48 2.68 -34.17 -7.62
CA GLY A 48 3.74 -35.17 -7.52
C GLY A 48 4.35 -35.51 -8.88
N GLN A 49 5.68 -35.63 -8.90
CA GLN A 49 6.44 -35.93 -10.12
C GLN A 49 6.34 -37.42 -10.51
N ILE A 50 6.60 -37.74 -11.78
CA ILE A 50 6.69 -39.12 -12.25
C ILE A 50 7.93 -39.78 -11.62
N LYS A 51 7.74 -40.95 -11.03
CA LYS A 51 8.80 -41.74 -10.40
C LYS A 51 9.81 -42.20 -11.46
N VAL A 52 11.08 -41.95 -11.19
CA VAL A 52 12.22 -42.38 -12.02
C VAL A 52 13.30 -42.96 -11.13
N GLN A 53 14.26 -43.69 -11.71
CA GLN A 53 15.37 -44.30 -10.96
C GLN A 53 16.47 -43.27 -10.62
N ARG A 54 16.08 -42.15 -9.99
CA ARG A 54 16.97 -41.13 -9.42
C ARG A 54 16.20 -40.29 -8.41
N ASN A 55 16.92 -39.59 -7.55
CA ASN A 55 16.30 -38.59 -6.69
C ASN A 55 15.74 -37.44 -7.56
N LEU A 56 14.57 -36.97 -7.15
CA LEU A 56 13.92 -35.79 -7.70
C LEU A 56 13.90 -34.74 -6.60
N GLU A 57 14.23 -33.51 -6.99
CA GLU A 57 14.21 -32.33 -6.13
C GLU A 57 13.43 -31.26 -6.88
N ASP A 58 12.71 -30.41 -6.15
CA ASP A 58 12.08 -29.22 -6.70
C ASP A 58 11.98 -28.18 -5.58
N THR A 59 11.78 -26.91 -5.93
CA THR A 59 11.76 -25.80 -4.99
C THR A 59 10.59 -24.88 -5.26
N VAL A 60 9.77 -24.64 -4.24
CA VAL A 60 8.79 -23.55 -4.25
C VAL A 60 9.49 -22.27 -3.80
N ILE A 61 9.41 -21.23 -4.62
CA ILE A 61 10.00 -19.92 -4.32
C ILE A 61 8.94 -19.03 -3.68
N TYR A 62 9.34 -18.26 -2.68
CA TYR A 62 8.48 -17.32 -1.96
C TYR A 62 9.02 -15.90 -2.06
N ASP A 63 8.17 -14.99 -2.52
CA ASP A 63 8.48 -13.57 -2.60
C ASP A 63 7.97 -12.84 -1.35
N LYS A 64 8.77 -11.89 -0.86
CA LYS A 64 8.39 -11.09 0.29
C LYS A 64 7.24 -10.15 -0.08
N LEU A 65 6.19 -10.17 0.73
CA LEU A 65 5.08 -9.24 0.59
C LEU A 65 5.54 -7.81 0.89
N ALA A 66 5.08 -6.90 0.04
CA ALA A 66 5.16 -5.47 0.28
C ALA A 66 3.98 -5.03 1.17
N GLY A 67 3.50 -3.80 0.98
CA GLY A 67 2.43 -3.26 1.78
C GLY A 67 1.92 -1.93 1.27
N ILE A 68 1.06 -1.32 2.07
CA ILE A 68 0.42 -0.05 1.80
C ILE A 68 1.23 1.07 2.46
N ILE A 69 1.52 2.11 1.69
CA ILE A 69 2.28 3.29 2.13
C ILE A 69 1.49 4.56 1.79
N PRO A 70 1.01 5.32 2.80
CA PRO A 70 0.46 6.65 2.56
C PRO A 70 1.53 7.64 2.16
N VAL A 71 1.26 8.38 1.08
CA VAL A 71 2.16 9.36 0.49
C VAL A 71 1.46 10.67 0.20
N ASP A 72 2.23 11.74 0.02
CA ASP A 72 1.77 13.00 -0.57
C ASP A 72 1.63 12.88 -2.12
N PRO A 73 1.11 13.91 -2.82
CA PRO A 73 0.96 13.88 -4.28
C PRO A 73 2.29 13.71 -5.03
N GLU A 74 3.41 14.10 -4.42
CA GLU A 74 4.75 13.95 -4.95
C GLU A 74 5.31 12.52 -4.73
N GLY A 75 4.60 11.68 -3.97
CA GLY A 75 4.97 10.30 -3.70
C GLY A 75 5.89 10.12 -2.48
N THR A 76 6.04 11.15 -1.66
CA THR A 76 6.81 11.14 -0.42
C THR A 76 5.98 10.53 0.72
N PRO A 77 6.50 9.58 1.50
CA PRO A 77 5.78 9.02 2.64
C PRO A 77 5.37 10.06 3.67
N ILE A 78 4.12 9.99 4.14
CA ILE A 78 3.60 10.91 5.15
C ILE A 78 4.31 10.66 6.48
N PRO A 79 4.90 11.69 7.13
CA PRO A 79 5.64 11.52 8.38
C PRO A 79 4.79 10.92 9.51
N GLY A 80 5.38 9.96 10.23
CA GLY A 80 4.73 9.32 11.38
C GLY A 80 3.69 8.25 11.05
N VAL A 81 3.44 7.97 9.76
CA VAL A 81 2.53 6.91 9.34
C VAL A 81 3.30 5.61 9.11
N PRO A 82 2.99 4.51 9.83
CA PRO A 82 3.63 3.23 9.59
C PRO A 82 3.17 2.64 8.26
N LYS A 83 4.07 1.92 7.59
CA LYS A 83 3.70 1.03 6.47
C LYS A 83 2.87 -0.14 7.00
N THR A 84 1.82 -0.51 6.29
CA THR A 84 1.00 -1.69 6.63
C THR A 84 1.36 -2.83 5.68
N PRO A 85 1.92 -3.96 6.14
CA PRO A 85 2.22 -5.10 5.26
C PRO A 85 0.92 -5.68 4.70
N TYR A 86 0.96 -6.23 3.49
CA TYR A 86 -0.17 -6.98 2.98
C TYR A 86 -0.41 -8.25 3.80
N LYS A 87 -1.68 -8.60 3.96
CA LYS A 87 -2.09 -9.87 4.54
C LYS A 87 -2.17 -10.96 3.48
N ASN A 88 -1.64 -12.14 3.80
CA ASN A 88 -1.77 -13.34 3.00
C ASN A 88 -3.24 -13.77 2.87
N ASP A 89 -3.60 -14.32 1.72
CA ASP A 89 -4.84 -15.09 1.59
C ASP A 89 -4.67 -16.42 2.35
N PRO A 90 -5.50 -16.72 3.36
CA PRO A 90 -5.34 -17.93 4.18
C PRO A 90 -5.61 -19.22 3.40
N ASP A 91 -6.36 -19.13 2.30
CA ASP A 91 -6.76 -20.27 1.47
C ASP A 91 -5.94 -20.38 0.18
N ASN A 92 -5.08 -19.39 -0.10
CA ASN A 92 -4.28 -19.34 -1.31
C ASN A 92 -2.88 -18.72 -1.09
N GLN A 93 -1.86 -19.57 -1.10
CA GLN A 93 -0.46 -19.24 -0.84
C GLN A 93 0.16 -18.37 -1.93
N THR A 94 -0.48 -18.30 -3.11
CA THR A 94 -0.05 -17.48 -4.26
C THR A 94 -0.74 -16.12 -4.31
N LYS A 95 -1.53 -15.76 -3.28
CA LYS A 95 -2.34 -14.54 -3.24
C LYS A 95 -2.29 -13.84 -1.88
N VAL A 96 -2.83 -12.62 -1.88
CA VAL A 96 -3.06 -11.77 -0.71
C VAL A 96 -4.55 -11.49 -0.56
N GLU A 97 -4.99 -11.13 0.64
CA GLU A 97 -6.35 -10.64 0.87
C GLU A 97 -6.64 -9.43 -0.03
N LEU A 98 -7.87 -9.34 -0.51
CA LEU A 98 -8.34 -8.19 -1.30
C LEU A 98 -8.97 -7.14 -0.36
N ASN A 99 -9.09 -5.89 -0.85
CA ASN A 99 -9.76 -4.80 -0.12
C ASN A 99 -9.20 -4.56 1.30
N GLN A 100 -7.87 -4.52 1.42
CA GLN A 100 -7.19 -4.26 2.68
C GLN A 100 -7.28 -2.78 3.06
N ASP A 101 -7.39 -2.47 4.35
CA ASP A 101 -7.42 -1.09 4.83
C ASP A 101 -6.05 -0.43 4.78
N SER A 102 -6.01 0.83 4.34
CA SER A 102 -4.83 1.69 4.48
C SER A 102 -4.62 2.12 5.94
N PRO A 103 -3.36 2.33 6.40
CA PRO A 103 -3.12 2.83 7.75
C PRO A 103 -3.72 4.21 7.97
N GLN A 104 -4.07 4.49 9.23
CA GLN A 104 -4.60 5.78 9.63
C GLN A 104 -3.54 6.88 9.45
N VAL A 105 -3.94 7.95 8.79
CA VAL A 105 -3.08 9.12 8.52
C VAL A 105 -3.38 10.22 9.56
N PRO A 106 -2.37 10.98 10.03
CA PRO A 106 -2.57 12.09 10.96
C PRO A 106 -3.62 13.10 10.52
N THR A 107 -4.23 13.75 11.50
CA THR A 107 -5.07 14.92 11.29
C THR A 107 -4.31 15.99 10.50
N GLY A 108 -4.95 16.61 9.51
CA GLY A 108 -4.31 17.56 8.61
C GLY A 108 -3.93 16.98 7.25
N TRP A 109 -4.34 15.75 6.95
CA TRP A 109 -4.26 15.15 5.62
C TRP A 109 -5.65 14.64 5.21
N THR A 110 -6.00 14.84 3.95
CA THR A 110 -7.25 14.36 3.34
C THR A 110 -6.91 13.47 2.14
N ILE A 111 -7.58 12.34 2.01
CA ILE A 111 -7.40 11.41 0.90
C ILE A 111 -7.75 12.08 -0.42
N GLU A 112 -6.91 11.91 -1.44
CA GLU A 112 -7.22 12.42 -2.77
C GLU A 112 -8.30 11.54 -3.45
N PRO A 113 -9.16 12.12 -4.31
CA PRO A 113 -10.22 11.40 -5.00
C PRO A 113 -9.66 10.33 -5.96
N LYS A 114 -10.55 9.42 -6.39
CA LYS A 114 -10.18 8.20 -7.13
C LYS A 114 -9.35 8.45 -8.38
N ASP A 115 -9.56 9.56 -9.08
CA ASP A 115 -8.83 9.97 -10.30
C ASP A 115 -7.34 10.28 -10.05
N LYS A 116 -6.96 10.56 -8.80
CA LYS A 116 -5.57 10.78 -8.38
C LYS A 116 -4.94 9.60 -7.65
N GLN A 117 -5.70 8.53 -7.45
CA GLN A 117 -5.19 7.30 -6.84
C GLN A 117 -4.69 6.34 -7.92
N PRO A 118 -3.71 5.48 -7.62
CA PRO A 118 -3.34 4.41 -8.53
C PRO A 118 -4.47 3.37 -8.69
N GLU A 119 -4.26 2.45 -9.62
CA GLU A 119 -5.15 1.31 -9.81
C GLU A 119 -5.22 0.44 -8.53
N GLY A 120 -6.38 -0.18 -8.29
CA GLY A 120 -6.60 -0.99 -7.09
C GLY A 120 -6.87 -0.21 -5.80
N VAL A 121 -6.75 1.12 -5.78
CA VAL A 121 -7.03 1.96 -4.60
C VAL A 121 -8.44 2.57 -4.68
N THR A 122 -9.26 2.34 -3.68
CA THR A 122 -10.63 2.87 -3.58
C THR A 122 -10.73 3.80 -2.37
N PRO A 123 -10.69 5.13 -2.57
CA PRO A 123 -10.81 6.09 -1.48
C PRO A 123 -12.27 6.34 -1.10
N ASP A 124 -12.47 6.67 0.18
CA ASP A 124 -13.69 7.25 0.72
C ASP A 124 -13.35 8.63 1.33
N PRO A 125 -13.60 9.73 0.59
CA PRO A 125 -13.31 11.08 1.06
C PRO A 125 -14.17 11.54 2.25
N GLU A 126 -15.36 10.98 2.45
CA GLU A 126 -16.24 11.38 3.56
C GLU A 126 -15.68 10.90 4.90
N THR A 127 -15.14 9.68 4.91
CA THR A 127 -14.57 9.06 6.11
C THR A 127 -13.04 9.16 6.17
N ASN A 128 -12.39 9.70 5.12
CA ASN A 128 -10.94 9.76 4.95
C ASN A 128 -10.27 8.37 5.00
N THR A 129 -10.96 7.32 4.54
CA THR A 129 -10.48 5.94 4.54
C THR A 129 -10.17 5.45 3.13
N VAL A 130 -9.45 4.33 3.04
CA VAL A 130 -9.07 3.72 1.76
C VAL A 130 -9.10 2.20 1.87
N LYS A 131 -9.67 1.56 0.84
CA LYS A 131 -9.53 0.14 0.57
C LYS A 131 -8.54 -0.10 -0.57
N VAL A 132 -7.64 -1.07 -0.41
CA VAL A 132 -6.60 -1.41 -1.38
C VAL A 132 -6.77 -2.84 -1.86
N THR A 133 -6.84 -3.01 -3.18
CA THR A 133 -6.72 -4.28 -3.88
C THR A 133 -5.37 -4.31 -4.61
N PRO A 134 -4.35 -5.00 -4.05
CA PRO A 134 -3.00 -4.99 -4.61
C PRO A 134 -2.98 -5.57 -6.03
N GLN A 135 -2.38 -4.85 -6.97
CA GLN A 135 -2.16 -5.35 -8.34
C GLN A 135 -0.93 -6.25 -8.40
N ASN A 136 0.11 -5.89 -7.65
CA ASN A 136 1.29 -6.70 -7.40
C ASN A 136 1.55 -6.74 -5.89
N SER A 137 1.56 -7.94 -5.30
CA SER A 137 1.73 -8.13 -3.85
C SER A 137 3.18 -7.97 -3.39
N THR A 138 4.15 -7.99 -4.31
CA THR A 138 5.59 -7.81 -4.02
C THR A 138 6.02 -6.35 -4.18
N GLU A 139 5.12 -5.47 -4.65
CA GLU A 139 5.35 -4.04 -4.78
C GLU A 139 4.44 -3.22 -3.85
N PRO A 140 4.96 -2.12 -3.27
CA PRO A 140 4.16 -1.30 -2.37
C PRO A 140 3.09 -0.53 -3.14
N THR A 141 1.86 -0.51 -2.62
CA THR A 141 0.80 0.35 -3.13
C THR A 141 0.84 1.68 -2.37
N LYS A 142 0.88 2.77 -3.13
CA LYS A 142 0.90 4.13 -2.59
C LYS A 142 -0.52 4.69 -2.55
N THR A 143 -0.99 5.08 -1.37
CA THR A 143 -2.28 5.77 -1.22
C THR A 143 -2.02 7.26 -1.05
N VAL A 144 -2.60 8.09 -1.91
CA VAL A 144 -2.22 9.50 -2.05
C VAL A 144 -3.10 10.39 -1.20
N TYR A 145 -2.52 11.18 -0.29
CA TYR A 145 -3.22 12.17 0.51
C TYR A 145 -2.70 13.56 0.22
N LYS A 146 -3.58 14.55 0.31
CA LYS A 146 -3.23 15.96 0.25
C LYS A 146 -3.16 16.55 1.65
N LYS A 147 -2.11 17.34 1.91
CA LYS A 147 -2.00 18.12 3.14
C LYS A 147 -3.07 19.20 3.17
N ASN A 148 -3.81 19.29 4.26
CA ASN A 148 -4.81 20.33 4.47
C ASN A 148 -4.10 21.67 4.63
N THR A 149 -4.54 22.68 3.88
CA THR A 149 -4.07 24.04 4.07
C THR A 149 -4.69 24.56 5.38
N PRO A 150 -3.89 24.99 6.38
CA PRO A 150 -4.45 25.68 7.53
C PRO A 150 -5.19 26.95 7.04
N PRO A 151 -6.28 27.36 7.69
CA PRO A 151 -6.93 28.62 7.36
C PRO A 151 -5.89 29.74 7.43
N ILE A 152 -5.88 30.60 6.42
CA ILE A 152 -5.01 31.78 6.40
C ILE A 152 -5.57 32.74 7.46
N GLU A 153 -4.88 32.85 8.59
CA GLU A 153 -5.10 33.97 9.51
C GLU A 153 -4.64 35.24 8.81
N SER A 154 -5.57 36.15 8.56
CA SER A 154 -5.27 37.47 8.03
C SER A 154 -5.36 38.49 9.16
N GLU A 155 -4.25 39.16 9.45
CA GLU A 155 -4.24 40.33 10.33
C GLU A 155 -4.81 41.52 9.55
N VAL A 156 -6.03 41.93 9.88
CA VAL A 156 -6.61 43.16 9.34
C VAL A 156 -6.18 44.32 10.23
N LYS A 157 -5.31 45.20 9.70
CA LYS A 157 -4.96 46.48 10.34
C LYS A 157 -6.07 47.48 10.07
N THR A 158 -6.75 47.92 11.12
CA THR A 158 -7.77 48.99 11.03
C THR A 158 -7.31 50.20 11.81
N SER A 159 -7.58 51.40 11.30
CA SER A 159 -7.24 52.65 12.00
C SER A 159 -8.44 53.58 12.04
N GLN A 160 -8.62 54.26 13.17
CA GLN A 160 -9.53 55.38 13.31
C GLN A 160 -8.71 56.66 13.45
N THR A 161 -9.04 57.68 12.65
CA THR A 161 -8.46 59.02 12.79
C THR A 161 -9.56 60.00 13.20
N VAL A 162 -9.38 60.65 14.34
CA VAL A 162 -10.24 61.75 14.80
C VAL A 162 -9.51 63.07 14.56
N ASN A 163 -10.08 63.93 13.72
CA ASN A 163 -9.57 65.27 13.47
C ASN A 163 -10.40 66.30 14.25
N PHE A 164 -9.72 67.17 15.00
CA PHE A 164 -10.31 68.32 15.68
C PHE A 164 -10.00 69.56 14.85
N VAL A 165 -11.05 70.24 14.39
CA VAL A 165 -10.97 71.50 13.64
C VAL A 165 -11.57 72.62 14.48
N ASP A 166 -11.13 73.85 14.27
CA ASP A 166 -11.77 75.05 14.82
C ASP A 166 -13.01 75.48 14.00
N GLU A 167 -13.69 76.56 14.42
CA GLU A 167 -14.90 77.09 13.76
C GLU A 167 -14.67 77.51 12.30
N GLU A 168 -13.41 77.73 11.91
CA GLU A 168 -12.98 78.10 10.55
C GLU A 168 -12.60 76.88 9.71
N GLY A 169 -12.72 75.67 10.26
CA GLY A 169 -12.39 74.41 9.60
C GLY A 169 -10.88 74.10 9.56
N LYS A 170 -10.04 74.86 10.28
CA LYS A 170 -8.60 74.65 10.32
C LYS A 170 -8.27 73.56 11.34
N LYS A 171 -7.42 72.62 10.92
CA LYS A 171 -7.05 71.45 11.72
C LYS A 171 -6.18 71.83 12.92
N ALA A 172 -6.75 71.73 14.13
CA ALA A 172 -6.07 72.03 15.39
C ALA A 172 -5.29 70.82 15.92
N ARG A 173 -5.86 69.61 15.84
CA ARG A 173 -5.22 68.37 16.34
C ARG A 173 -5.78 67.13 15.63
N SER A 174 -4.99 66.06 15.52
CA SER A 174 -5.51 64.74 15.14
C SER A 174 -5.00 63.64 16.05
N PHE A 175 -5.87 62.69 16.37
CA PHE A 175 -5.52 61.44 17.03
C PHE A 175 -5.74 60.27 16.09
N ASN A 176 -4.75 59.39 16.00
CA ASN A 176 -4.84 58.12 15.27
C ASN A 176 -4.80 56.99 16.29
N HIS A 177 -5.78 56.08 16.24
CA HIS A 177 -5.79 54.86 17.04
C HIS A 177 -5.82 53.65 16.11
N GLN A 178 -4.84 52.77 16.26
CA GLN A 178 -4.68 51.53 15.48
C GLN A 178 -5.24 50.36 16.27
N MET A 179 -6.05 49.53 15.62
CA MET A 179 -6.59 48.29 16.18
C MET A 179 -6.21 47.12 15.28
N TYR A 180 -5.69 46.05 15.89
CA TYR A 180 -5.43 44.79 15.21
C TYR A 180 -6.64 43.86 15.41
N LYS A 181 -7.19 43.32 14.32
CA LYS A 181 -8.19 42.25 14.36
C LYS A 181 -7.69 41.05 13.56
N THR A 182 -7.72 39.88 14.16
CA THR A 182 -7.47 38.60 13.47
C THR A 182 -8.78 38.13 12.85
N ALA A 183 -8.78 37.90 11.53
CA ALA A 183 -9.90 37.27 10.84
C ALA A 183 -9.46 35.90 10.31
N LEU A 184 -10.22 34.86 10.68
CA LEU A 184 -10.14 33.56 10.02
C LEU A 184 -10.95 33.66 8.73
N SER A 185 -10.27 33.64 7.58
CA SER A 185 -10.95 33.57 6.28
C SER A 185 -11.25 32.11 5.97
N SER A 186 -12.53 31.74 5.96
CA SER A 186 -12.96 30.46 5.38
C SER A 186 -12.89 30.56 3.86
N ILE A 187 -12.24 29.59 3.21
CA ILE A 187 -12.31 29.35 1.75
C ILE A 187 -13.58 28.54 1.48
#